data_AF-A0ABD1XAI8-F1
#
_entry.id   AF-A0ABD1XAI8-F1
#
_cell.length_a   1.000
_cell.length_b   1.000
_cell.length_c   1.000
_cell.angle_alpha   90.00
_cell.angle_beta   90.00
_cell.angle_gamma   90.00
#
_symmetry.space_group_name_H-M   'P 1'
#
loop_
_entity.id
_entity.type
_entity.pdbx_description
1 polymer ?
#
loop_
_entity_poly.entity_id
_entity_poly.type
_entity_poly.pdbx_seq_one_letter_code
_entity_poly.pdbx_strand_id
1 'polypeptide(L)'
;MWLKSSSPIRIFLFFHKAIRAELDGLHRAVLALDNNRGGDEDIKQLMEKYHFLRPIYKHHCNAEDEVIFPALDICVKNVARTYSLEHEGENVLFDQLFTLLDSYMQNGDIYRREMTSCAGALQTSISQHMSKEEEQVFPLLTQKFSFEEQASLAWQFLCSIPVKMMAEFLPWLSSSISPDERQDMRKCLDRIIPEEKLLQQIIFNWMDGEKTNKRERCEEDPMHYITPDSSANSLVSPIESRSSTTAKSDSQPSNNEAVKSALESPVDDILHWHKAIENELNDIAEAARNINLTGDFSDISSFNRRLQFIAEVCIFHSIAEDEVIFPAVDAKLSFIHAEEES
;
A
#
# COMPACT_ATOMS: atom_id res chain seq x y z
N MET A 1 18.92 6.78 -24.42
CA MET A 1 19.95 6.61 -23.37
C MET A 1 19.38 5.62 -22.38
N TRP A 2 19.79 4.34 -22.47
CA TRP A 2 19.12 3.23 -21.81
C TRP A 2 19.32 3.29 -20.29
N LEU A 3 18.25 3.16 -19.49
CA LEU A 3 18.36 2.98 -18.05
C LEU A 3 19.31 1.81 -17.76
N LYS A 4 20.27 2.00 -16.86
CA LYS A 4 21.12 0.89 -16.41
C LYS A 4 20.21 -0.17 -15.80
N SER A 5 20.46 -1.45 -16.13
CA SER A 5 19.66 -2.59 -15.67
C SER A 5 19.49 -2.69 -14.14
N SER A 6 20.32 -1.96 -13.38
CA SER A 6 20.33 -1.90 -11.92
C SER A 6 19.67 -0.65 -11.31
N SER A 7 19.14 0.30 -12.09
CA SER A 7 18.54 1.54 -11.53
C SER A 7 17.21 1.22 -10.80
N PRO A 8 16.95 1.80 -9.60
CA PRO A 8 15.67 1.65 -8.91
C PRO A 8 14.48 2.22 -9.70
N ILE A 9 14.72 3.24 -10.52
CA ILE A 9 13.70 3.87 -11.39
C ILE A 9 13.12 2.88 -12.41
N ARG A 10 13.82 1.77 -12.68
CA ARG A 10 13.32 0.69 -13.53
C ARG A 10 12.01 0.09 -13.03
N ILE A 11 11.70 0.19 -11.74
CA ILE A 11 10.42 -0.32 -11.19
C ILE A 11 9.21 0.26 -11.92
N PHE A 12 9.25 1.56 -12.27
CA PHE A 12 8.14 2.25 -12.92
C PHE A 12 7.88 1.74 -14.35
N LEU A 13 8.90 1.22 -15.04
CA LEU A 13 8.70 0.58 -16.35
C LEU A 13 7.81 -0.66 -16.27
N PHE A 14 7.88 -1.42 -15.17
CA PHE A 14 6.98 -2.55 -14.97
C PHE A 14 5.55 -2.07 -14.72
N PHE A 15 5.37 -0.99 -13.96
CA PHE A 15 4.07 -0.36 -13.70
C PHE A 15 3.45 0.09 -15.02
N HIS A 16 4.18 0.87 -15.82
CA HIS A 16 3.70 1.37 -17.10
C HIS A 16 3.35 0.24 -18.05
N LYS A 17 4.16 -0.83 -18.09
CA LYS A 17 3.87 -2.00 -18.92
C LYS A 17 2.56 -2.67 -18.51
N ALA A 18 2.33 -2.88 -17.22
CA ALA A 18 1.11 -3.51 -16.73
C ALA A 18 -0.14 -2.64 -16.97
N ILE A 19 -0.05 -1.34 -16.71
CA ILE A 19 -1.14 -0.39 -16.95
C ILE A 19 -1.50 -0.33 -18.43
N ARG A 20 -0.51 -0.24 -19.34
CA ARG A 20 -0.76 -0.29 -20.78
C ARG A 20 -1.42 -1.61 -21.21
N ALA A 21 -0.98 -2.75 -20.65
CA ALA A 21 -1.57 -4.04 -20.97
C ALA A 21 -3.05 -4.12 -20.54
N GLU A 22 -3.42 -3.57 -19.38
CA GLU A 22 -4.81 -3.53 -18.91
C GLU A 22 -5.66 -2.55 -19.73
N LEU A 23 -5.12 -1.38 -20.09
CA LEU A 23 -5.76 -0.42 -21.00
C LEU A 23 -6.05 -1.02 -22.38
N ASP A 24 -5.07 -1.75 -22.93
CA ASP A 24 -5.23 -2.49 -24.18
C ASP A 24 -6.34 -3.54 -24.07
N GLY A 25 -6.41 -4.24 -22.93
CA GLY A 25 -7.47 -5.19 -22.63
C GLY A 25 -8.84 -4.53 -22.56
N LEU A 26 -8.95 -3.40 -21.86
CA LEU A 26 -10.16 -2.59 -21.73
C LEU A 26 -10.66 -2.11 -23.09
N HIS A 27 -9.78 -1.51 -23.90
CA HIS A 27 -10.13 -1.01 -25.23
C HIS A 27 -10.55 -2.14 -26.18
N ARG A 28 -9.84 -3.28 -26.17
CA ARG A 28 -10.27 -4.46 -26.95
C ARG A 28 -11.64 -4.98 -26.54
N ALA A 29 -11.95 -5.00 -25.24
CA ALA A 29 -13.25 -5.41 -24.75
C ALA A 29 -14.36 -4.45 -25.23
N VAL A 30 -14.12 -3.14 -25.20
CA VAL A 30 -15.03 -2.13 -25.76
C VAL A 30 -15.24 -2.34 -27.27
N LEU A 31 -14.18 -2.60 -28.04
CA LEU A 31 -14.29 -2.88 -29.47
C LEU A 31 -15.03 -4.19 -29.78
N ALA A 32 -14.84 -5.22 -28.95
CA ALA A 32 -15.58 -6.47 -29.09
C ALA A 32 -17.07 -6.24 -28.82
N LEU A 33 -17.39 -5.43 -27.82
CA LEU A 33 -18.73 -4.94 -27.54
C LEU A 33 -19.31 -4.11 -28.69
N ASP A 34 -18.51 -3.41 -29.51
CA ASP A 34 -18.95 -2.64 -30.68
C ASP A 34 -19.24 -3.51 -31.92
N ASN A 35 -18.54 -4.64 -32.05
CA ASN A 35 -18.64 -5.50 -33.24
C ASN A 35 -19.64 -6.65 -33.10
N ASN A 36 -19.75 -7.25 -31.92
CA ASN A 36 -20.71 -8.31 -31.62
C ASN A 36 -21.84 -7.70 -30.79
N ARG A 37 -23.12 -8.07 -31.00
CA ARG A 37 -24.22 -7.69 -30.08
C ARG A 37 -23.91 -8.24 -28.69
N GLY A 38 -23.08 -7.52 -27.94
CA GLY A 38 -22.58 -7.90 -26.64
C GLY A 38 -23.74 -8.03 -25.67
N GLY A 39 -23.65 -9.03 -24.80
CA GLY A 39 -24.66 -9.25 -23.78
C GLY A 39 -24.38 -8.44 -22.52
N ASP A 40 -25.33 -8.45 -21.59
CA ASP A 40 -25.18 -7.87 -20.23
C ASP A 40 -23.96 -8.41 -19.48
N GLU A 41 -23.46 -9.59 -19.84
CA GLU A 41 -22.27 -10.19 -19.24
C GLU A 41 -20.97 -9.51 -19.71
N ASP A 42 -20.91 -9.13 -20.98
CA ASP A 42 -19.73 -8.49 -21.56
C ASP A 42 -19.53 -7.08 -20.97
N ILE A 43 -20.64 -6.34 -20.74
CA ILE A 43 -20.59 -5.02 -20.11
C ILE A 43 -20.23 -5.10 -18.62
N LYS A 44 -20.67 -6.15 -17.90
CA LYS A 44 -20.24 -6.38 -16.51
C LYS A 44 -18.75 -6.61 -16.40
N GLN A 45 -18.20 -7.48 -17.24
CA GLN A 45 -16.74 -7.71 -17.29
C GLN A 45 -15.97 -6.44 -17.63
N LEU A 46 -16.51 -5.60 -18.51
CA LEU A 46 -15.91 -4.31 -18.82
C LEU A 46 -15.96 -3.34 -17.63
N MET A 47 -17.06 -3.32 -16.88
CA MET A 47 -17.20 -2.53 -15.66
C MET A 47 -16.24 -3.01 -14.56
N GLU A 48 -16.03 -4.31 -14.42
CA GLU A 48 -15.04 -4.88 -13.49
C GLU A 48 -13.62 -4.44 -13.87
N LYS A 49 -13.26 -4.51 -15.15
CA LYS A 49 -11.96 -4.01 -15.65
C LYS A 49 -11.78 -2.53 -15.38
N TYR A 50 -12.82 -1.72 -15.58
CA TYR A 50 -12.81 -0.30 -15.26
C TYR A 50 -12.55 -0.08 -13.76
N HIS A 51 -13.34 -0.74 -12.90
CA HIS A 51 -13.24 -0.58 -11.45
C HIS A 51 -11.92 -1.10 -10.87
N PHE A 52 -11.27 -2.03 -11.55
CA PHE A 52 -9.93 -2.47 -11.20
C PHE A 52 -8.86 -1.45 -11.63
N LEU A 53 -8.88 -1.01 -12.88
CA LEU A 53 -7.84 -0.15 -13.44
C LEU A 53 -7.88 1.29 -12.92
N ARG A 54 -9.09 1.88 -12.81
CA ARG A 54 -9.30 3.27 -12.37
C ARG A 54 -8.58 3.60 -11.05
N PRO A 55 -8.76 2.84 -9.96
CA PRO A 55 -8.09 3.16 -8.70
C PRO A 55 -6.58 2.93 -8.78
N ILE A 56 -6.10 1.89 -9.46
CA ILE A 56 -4.67 1.63 -9.65
C ILE A 56 -4.00 2.82 -10.34
N TYR A 57 -4.56 3.25 -11.46
CA TYR A 57 -4.03 4.38 -12.22
C TYR A 57 -4.07 5.68 -11.41
N LYS A 58 -5.17 5.94 -10.68
CA LYS A 58 -5.28 7.10 -9.81
C LYS A 58 -4.19 7.14 -8.74
N HIS A 59 -3.91 6.01 -8.08
CA HIS A 59 -2.84 5.95 -7.07
C HIS A 59 -1.44 6.09 -7.68
N HIS A 60 -1.23 5.58 -8.88
CA HIS A 60 0.01 5.81 -9.62
C HIS A 60 0.24 7.30 -9.88
N CYS A 61 -0.71 8.00 -10.48
CA CYS A 61 -0.61 9.45 -10.74
C CYS A 61 -0.43 10.26 -9.45
N ASN A 62 -1.21 9.95 -8.40
CA ASN A 62 -1.06 10.61 -7.10
C ASN A 62 0.35 10.44 -6.52
N ALA A 63 0.90 9.22 -6.59
CA ALA A 63 2.25 8.96 -6.09
C ALA A 63 3.32 9.71 -6.93
N GLU A 64 3.10 9.92 -8.23
CA GLU A 64 3.98 10.75 -9.06
C GLU A 64 3.89 12.23 -8.65
N ASP A 65 2.67 12.74 -8.50
CA ASP A 65 2.39 14.13 -8.12
C ASP A 65 2.89 14.48 -6.71
N GLU A 66 2.87 13.52 -5.79
CA GLU A 66 3.25 13.73 -4.39
C GLU A 66 4.74 13.43 -4.10
N VAL A 67 5.35 12.52 -4.87
CA VAL A 67 6.72 12.02 -4.58
C VAL A 67 7.67 12.34 -5.72
N ILE A 68 7.36 11.91 -6.95
CA ILE A 68 8.33 11.92 -8.05
C ILE A 68 8.54 13.33 -8.62
N PHE A 69 7.46 14.01 -8.99
CA PHE A 69 7.55 15.32 -9.60
C PHE A 69 8.03 16.40 -8.63
N PRO A 70 7.62 16.45 -7.35
CA PRO A 70 8.18 17.40 -6.39
C PRO A 70 9.68 17.22 -6.20
N ALA A 71 10.16 15.97 -6.13
CA ALA A 71 11.60 15.69 -6.06
C ALA A 71 12.32 16.21 -7.32
N LEU A 72 11.75 15.96 -8.50
CA LEU A 72 12.34 16.41 -9.76
C LEU A 72 12.31 17.93 -9.93
N ASP A 73 11.27 18.63 -9.44
CA ASP A 73 11.10 20.08 -9.61
C ASP A 73 12.16 20.90 -8.84
N ILE A 74 12.74 20.31 -7.78
CA ILE A 74 13.94 20.84 -7.09
C ILE A 74 15.14 20.92 -8.07
N CYS A 75 15.24 19.95 -8.98
CA CYS A 75 16.36 19.82 -9.91
C CYS A 75 16.09 20.47 -11.28
N VAL A 76 14.83 20.47 -11.74
CA VAL A 76 14.39 20.93 -13.05
C VAL A 76 13.03 21.61 -12.92
N LYS A 77 13.03 22.95 -13.01
CA LYS A 77 11.81 23.74 -12.80
C LYS A 77 10.76 23.51 -13.90
N ASN A 78 9.49 23.56 -13.48
CA ASN A 78 8.29 23.55 -14.32
C ASN A 78 7.99 22.22 -15.00
N VAL A 79 8.54 21.11 -14.48
CA VAL A 79 8.20 19.77 -14.98
C VAL A 79 6.87 19.34 -14.36
N ALA A 80 6.75 19.43 -13.03
CA ALA A 80 5.63 18.89 -12.27
C ALA A 80 4.25 19.34 -12.79
N ARG A 81 4.04 20.65 -12.93
CA ARG A 81 2.73 21.20 -13.33
C ARG A 81 2.22 20.66 -14.67
N THR A 82 3.11 20.37 -15.62
CA THR A 82 2.69 19.89 -16.94
C THR A 82 2.12 18.48 -16.84
N TYR A 83 2.79 17.58 -16.11
CA TYR A 83 2.36 16.20 -15.95
C TYR A 83 1.09 16.10 -15.08
N SER A 84 1.00 16.87 -13.99
CA SER A 84 -0.22 16.90 -13.17
C SER A 84 -1.46 17.37 -13.95
N LEU A 85 -1.30 18.30 -14.90
CA LEU A 85 -2.41 18.70 -15.79
C LEU A 85 -2.80 17.60 -16.78
N GLU A 86 -1.85 16.77 -17.23
CA GLU A 86 -2.17 15.59 -18.03
C GLU A 86 -2.98 14.59 -17.21
N HIS A 87 -2.59 14.34 -15.94
CA HIS A 87 -3.36 13.50 -15.01
C HIS A 87 -4.79 13.99 -14.81
N GLU A 88 -5.02 15.30 -14.65
CA GLU A 88 -6.37 15.87 -14.57
C GLU A 88 -7.20 15.56 -15.83
N GLY A 89 -6.61 15.72 -17.02
CA GLY A 89 -7.26 15.40 -18.29
C GLY A 89 -7.61 13.92 -18.43
N GLU A 90 -6.70 13.04 -18.01
CA GLU A 90 -6.90 11.58 -18.02
C GLU A 90 -7.96 11.15 -17.02
N ASN A 91 -8.03 11.82 -15.87
CA ASN A 91 -9.08 11.61 -14.88
C ASN A 91 -10.47 11.92 -15.44
N VAL A 92 -10.60 12.99 -16.23
CA VAL A 92 -11.84 13.33 -16.93
C VAL A 92 -12.23 12.25 -17.95
N LEU A 93 -11.26 11.71 -18.70
CA LEU A 93 -11.53 10.64 -19.66
C LEU A 93 -12.04 9.35 -18.97
N PHE A 94 -11.46 8.99 -17.82
CA PHE A 94 -11.99 7.89 -17.02
C PHE A 94 -13.42 8.13 -16.51
N ASP A 95 -13.75 9.34 -16.06
CA ASP A 95 -15.11 9.67 -15.60
C ASP A 95 -16.14 9.65 -16.74
N GLN A 96 -15.72 10.13 -17.92
CA GLN A 96 -16.52 10.03 -19.13
C GLN A 96 -16.77 8.57 -19.53
N LEU A 97 -15.73 7.73 -19.50
CA LEU A 97 -15.87 6.32 -19.80
C LEU A 97 -16.83 5.63 -18.84
N PHE A 98 -16.74 5.90 -17.54
CA PHE A 98 -17.68 5.38 -16.54
C PHE A 98 -19.12 5.78 -16.84
N THR A 99 -19.35 7.06 -17.12
CA THR A 99 -20.68 7.58 -17.44
C THR A 99 -21.27 6.87 -18.67
N LEU A 100 -20.45 6.61 -19.69
CA LEU A 100 -20.85 5.89 -20.89
C LEU A 100 -21.15 4.40 -20.61
N LEU A 101 -20.35 3.75 -19.77
CA LEU A 101 -20.57 2.36 -19.34
C LEU A 101 -21.89 2.22 -18.56
N ASP A 102 -22.12 3.09 -17.59
CA ASP A 102 -23.35 3.08 -16.77
C ASP A 102 -24.59 3.39 -17.64
N SER A 103 -24.48 4.36 -18.55
CA SER A 103 -25.55 4.70 -19.48
C SER A 103 -25.87 3.56 -20.45
N TYR A 104 -24.86 2.81 -20.91
CA TYR A 104 -25.04 1.63 -21.75
C TYR A 104 -25.79 0.52 -21.01
N MET A 105 -25.48 0.29 -19.73
CA MET A 105 -26.20 -0.69 -18.90
C MET A 105 -27.69 -0.35 -18.74
N GLN A 106 -28.05 0.94 -18.71
CA GLN A 106 -29.43 1.39 -18.51
C GLN A 106 -30.24 1.49 -19.82
N ASN A 107 -29.61 1.97 -20.89
CA ASN A 107 -30.31 2.37 -22.13
C ASN A 107 -29.92 1.54 -23.37
N GLY A 108 -28.98 0.59 -23.21
CA GLY A 108 -28.47 -0.24 -24.29
C GLY A 108 -27.61 0.54 -25.30
N ASP A 109 -27.76 0.18 -26.57
CA ASP A 109 -26.77 0.41 -27.64
C ASP A 109 -26.54 1.88 -28.08
N ILE A 110 -27.19 2.85 -27.44
CA ILE A 110 -27.24 4.26 -27.90
C ILE A 110 -25.88 4.96 -27.79
N TYR A 111 -25.01 4.51 -26.87
CA TYR A 111 -23.73 5.17 -26.54
C TYR A 111 -22.49 4.39 -26.97
N ARG A 112 -22.65 3.36 -27.81
CA ARG A 112 -21.59 2.40 -28.15
C ARG A 112 -20.40 3.03 -28.86
N ARG A 113 -20.67 3.95 -29.79
CA ARG A 113 -19.64 4.65 -30.57
C ARG A 113 -18.86 5.63 -29.70
N GLU A 114 -19.56 6.37 -28.86
CA GLU A 114 -19.00 7.31 -27.90
C GLU A 114 -18.13 6.58 -26.88
N MET A 115 -18.59 5.43 -26.36
CA MET A 115 -17.82 4.56 -25.48
C MET A 115 -16.54 4.06 -26.15
N THR A 116 -16.63 3.60 -27.40
CA THR A 116 -15.47 3.17 -28.20
C THR A 116 -14.48 4.30 -28.41
N SER A 117 -14.96 5.48 -28.79
CA SER A 117 -14.12 6.66 -28.97
C SER A 117 -13.46 7.10 -27.66
N CYS A 118 -14.18 7.07 -26.54
CA CYS A 118 -13.68 7.46 -25.23
C CYS A 118 -12.61 6.48 -24.73
N ALA A 119 -12.85 5.17 -24.86
CA ALA A 119 -11.87 4.14 -24.51
C ALA A 119 -10.59 4.26 -25.36
N GLY A 120 -10.71 4.51 -26.67
CA GLY A 120 -9.57 4.74 -27.54
C GLY A 120 -8.80 6.02 -27.20
N ALA A 121 -9.50 7.10 -26.85
CA ALA A 121 -8.88 8.35 -26.39
C ALA A 121 -8.12 8.16 -25.07
N LEU A 122 -8.73 7.45 -24.11
CA LEU A 122 -8.11 7.10 -22.82
C LEU A 122 -6.83 6.28 -23.01
N GLN A 123 -6.90 5.19 -23.79
CA GLN A 123 -5.74 4.35 -24.10
C GLN A 123 -4.61 5.17 -24.73
N THR A 124 -4.96 6.03 -25.71
CA THR A 124 -3.97 6.85 -26.42
C THR A 124 -3.33 7.88 -25.50
N SER A 125 -4.12 8.59 -24.70
CA SER A 125 -3.63 9.61 -23.76
C SER A 125 -2.62 9.02 -22.79
N ILE A 126 -3.02 7.99 -22.04
CA ILE A 126 -2.18 7.40 -21.00
C ILE A 126 -0.92 6.76 -21.59
N SER A 127 -1.05 6.09 -22.74
CA SER A 127 0.11 5.49 -23.41
C SER A 127 1.14 6.55 -23.82
N GLN A 128 0.66 7.69 -24.35
CA GLN A 128 1.52 8.82 -24.73
C GLN A 128 2.14 9.50 -23.49
N HIS A 129 1.35 9.72 -22.44
CA HIS A 129 1.81 10.26 -21.18
C HIS A 129 2.98 9.44 -20.63
N MET A 130 2.78 8.13 -20.43
CA MET A 130 3.81 7.23 -19.92
C MET A 130 5.04 7.19 -20.82
N SER A 131 4.87 7.28 -22.15
CA SER A 131 6.01 7.37 -23.07
C SER A 131 6.81 8.66 -22.89
N LYS A 132 6.16 9.80 -22.64
CA LYS A 132 6.86 11.06 -22.31
C LYS A 132 7.66 10.92 -21.03
N GLU A 133 7.09 10.30 -19.99
CA GLU A 133 7.78 10.10 -18.73
C GLU A 133 9.02 9.21 -18.87
N GLU A 134 8.88 8.10 -19.60
CA GLU A 134 9.98 7.20 -19.91
C GLU A 134 11.11 7.87 -20.70
N GLU A 135 10.76 8.81 -21.58
CA GLU A 135 11.72 9.54 -22.42
C GLU A 135 12.33 10.77 -21.74
N GLN A 136 11.59 11.42 -20.82
CA GLN A 136 11.96 12.72 -20.26
C GLN A 136 12.20 12.66 -18.75
N VAL A 137 11.29 12.06 -17.99
CA VAL A 137 11.32 12.03 -16.52
C VAL A 137 12.33 11.01 -16.01
N PHE A 138 12.25 9.75 -16.46
CA PHE A 138 13.10 8.67 -15.93
C PHE A 138 14.61 8.89 -16.19
N PRO A 139 15.04 9.42 -17.36
CA PRO A 139 16.43 9.77 -17.56
C PRO A 139 16.90 10.89 -16.62
N LEU A 140 16.05 11.88 -16.34
CA LEU A 140 16.38 12.95 -15.39
C LEU A 140 16.50 12.40 -13.97
N LEU A 141 15.60 11.52 -13.53
CA LEU A 141 15.71 10.85 -12.23
C LEU A 141 17.03 10.07 -12.14
N THR A 142 17.36 9.33 -13.19
CA THR A 142 18.60 8.54 -13.27
C THR A 142 19.86 9.43 -13.26
N GLN A 143 19.80 10.62 -13.85
CA GLN A 143 20.94 11.54 -13.96
C GLN A 143 21.13 12.42 -12.72
N LYS A 144 20.04 12.83 -12.06
CA LYS A 144 20.06 13.84 -11.00
C LYS A 144 20.16 13.25 -9.60
N PHE A 145 19.70 12.02 -9.41
CA PHE A 145 19.68 11.37 -8.11
C PHE A 145 20.70 10.23 -8.06
N SER A 146 21.33 10.07 -6.91
CA SER A 146 22.13 8.90 -6.56
C SER A 146 21.30 7.62 -6.55
N PHE A 147 21.97 6.47 -6.45
CA PHE A 147 21.28 5.19 -6.39
C PHE A 147 20.36 5.11 -5.16
N GLU A 148 20.85 5.57 -4.01
CA GLU A 148 20.16 5.56 -2.72
C GLU A 148 18.96 6.52 -2.74
N GLU A 149 19.09 7.69 -3.35
CA GLU A 149 17.97 8.63 -3.54
C GLU A 149 16.91 8.05 -4.49
N GLN A 150 17.32 7.41 -5.59
CA GLN A 150 16.37 6.73 -6.50
C GLN A 150 15.61 5.62 -5.78
N ALA A 151 16.31 4.81 -4.96
CA ALA A 151 15.69 3.76 -4.17
C ALA A 151 14.70 4.33 -3.13
N SER A 152 15.09 5.41 -2.46
CA SER A 152 14.22 6.12 -1.51
C SER A 152 12.97 6.69 -2.18
N LEU A 153 13.09 7.30 -3.36
CA LEU A 153 11.95 7.82 -4.12
C LEU A 153 11.01 6.69 -4.55
N ALA A 154 11.56 5.60 -5.07
CA ALA A 154 10.77 4.42 -5.44
C ALA A 154 10.07 3.79 -4.22
N TRP A 155 10.73 3.76 -3.06
CA TRP A 155 10.14 3.25 -1.83
C TRP A 155 9.01 4.16 -1.30
N GLN A 156 9.23 5.47 -1.30
CA GLN A 156 8.20 6.46 -0.93
C GLN A 156 6.99 6.36 -1.85
N PHE A 157 7.22 6.24 -3.16
CA PHE A 157 6.16 6.01 -4.14
C PHE A 157 5.34 4.76 -3.81
N LEU A 158 5.99 3.64 -3.51
CA LEU A 158 5.29 2.40 -3.12
C LEU A 158 4.50 2.58 -1.81
N CYS A 159 5.03 3.36 -0.87
CA CYS A 159 4.36 3.66 0.41
C CYS A 159 3.15 4.59 0.25
N SER A 160 3.06 5.38 -0.82
CA SER A 160 1.89 6.20 -1.14
C SER A 160 0.69 5.38 -1.63
N ILE A 161 0.89 4.10 -1.95
CA ILE A 161 -0.19 3.20 -2.37
C ILE A 161 -0.78 2.50 -1.14
N PRO A 162 -2.10 2.52 -0.93
CA PRO A 162 -2.73 1.84 0.21
C PRO A 162 -2.35 0.37 0.30
N VAL A 163 -1.99 -0.11 1.50
CA VAL A 163 -1.54 -1.49 1.72
C VAL A 163 -2.57 -2.54 1.27
N LYS A 164 -3.86 -2.26 1.49
CA LYS A 164 -4.97 -3.11 0.99
C LYS A 164 -4.91 -3.28 -0.54
N MET A 165 -4.60 -2.20 -1.26
CA MET A 165 -4.45 -2.23 -2.71
C MET A 165 -3.17 -2.95 -3.11
N MET A 166 -2.07 -2.77 -2.38
CA MET A 166 -0.79 -3.44 -2.65
C MET A 166 -0.90 -4.96 -2.70
N ALA A 167 -1.76 -5.55 -1.86
CA ALA A 167 -2.02 -6.99 -1.83
C ALA A 167 -2.69 -7.52 -3.12
N GLU A 168 -3.40 -6.67 -3.87
CA GLU A 168 -4.00 -7.02 -5.17
C GLU A 168 -3.09 -6.58 -6.33
N PHE A 169 -2.47 -5.42 -6.17
CA PHE A 169 -1.63 -4.76 -7.17
C PHE A 169 -0.36 -5.55 -7.49
N LEU A 170 0.40 -6.03 -6.49
CA LEU A 170 1.66 -6.76 -6.74
C LEU A 170 1.47 -8.09 -7.48
N PRO A 171 0.50 -8.95 -7.09
CA PRO A 171 0.20 -10.13 -7.89
C PRO A 171 -0.17 -9.78 -9.33
N TRP A 172 -1.02 -8.76 -9.54
CA TRP A 172 -1.41 -8.32 -10.87
C TRP A 172 -0.23 -7.81 -11.70
N LEU A 173 0.60 -6.93 -11.13
CA LEU A 173 1.81 -6.40 -11.76
C LEU A 173 2.76 -7.53 -12.19
N SER A 174 2.99 -8.49 -11.27
CA SER A 174 3.82 -9.67 -11.49
C SER A 174 3.28 -10.60 -12.59
N SER A 175 1.96 -10.71 -12.72
CA SER A 175 1.30 -11.50 -13.76
C SER A 175 1.31 -10.81 -15.14
N SER A 176 1.45 -9.48 -15.16
CA SER A 176 1.40 -8.66 -16.38
C SER A 176 2.75 -8.56 -17.11
N ILE A 177 3.80 -9.14 -16.55
CA ILE A 177 5.16 -9.13 -17.09
C ILE A 177 5.69 -10.55 -17.32
N SER A 178 6.69 -10.69 -18.18
CA SER A 178 7.31 -11.99 -18.46
C SER A 178 8.05 -12.56 -17.23
N PRO A 179 8.30 -13.88 -17.18
CA PRO A 179 9.05 -14.49 -16.07
C PRO A 179 10.45 -13.86 -15.85
N ASP A 180 11.15 -13.54 -16.93
CA ASP A 180 12.47 -12.88 -16.86
C ASP A 180 12.36 -11.46 -16.29
N GLU A 181 11.35 -10.71 -16.72
CA GLU A 181 11.07 -9.36 -16.17
C GLU A 181 10.64 -9.43 -14.71
N ARG A 182 9.90 -10.46 -14.30
CA ARG A 182 9.53 -10.67 -12.89
C ARG A 182 10.75 -10.90 -12.02
N GLN A 183 11.73 -11.66 -12.51
CA GLN A 183 12.99 -11.85 -11.81
C GLN A 183 13.80 -10.55 -11.72
N ASP A 184 13.75 -9.71 -12.75
CA ASP A 184 14.37 -8.38 -12.73
C ASP A 184 13.64 -7.42 -11.79
N MET A 185 12.31 -7.45 -11.76
CA MET A 185 11.47 -6.68 -10.83
C MET A 185 11.78 -7.07 -9.39
N ARG A 186 11.90 -8.37 -9.08
CA ARG A 186 12.33 -8.86 -7.77
C ARG A 186 13.68 -8.26 -7.34
N LYS A 187 14.69 -8.34 -8.22
CA LYS A 187 16.02 -7.76 -7.94
C LYS A 187 15.97 -6.24 -7.77
N CYS A 188 15.06 -5.57 -8.46
CA CYS A 188 14.85 -4.13 -8.31
C CYS A 188 14.25 -3.82 -6.93
N LEU A 189 13.18 -4.53 -6.56
CA LEU A 189 12.50 -4.40 -5.27
C LEU A 189 13.41 -4.74 -4.08
N ASP A 190 14.27 -5.77 -4.18
CA ASP A 190 15.30 -6.09 -3.17
C ASP A 190 16.19 -4.89 -2.83
N ARG A 191 16.40 -3.98 -3.78
CA ARG A 191 17.26 -2.80 -3.61
C ARG A 191 16.48 -1.53 -3.24
N ILE A 192 15.15 -1.57 -3.36
CA ILE A 192 14.25 -0.45 -3.04
C ILE A 192 13.71 -0.59 -1.62
N ILE A 193 13.30 -1.80 -1.25
CA ILE A 193 12.66 -2.10 0.04
C ILE A 193 13.74 -2.07 1.14
N PRO A 194 13.47 -1.43 2.29
CA PRO A 194 14.36 -1.49 3.46
C PRO A 194 14.75 -2.92 3.84
N GLU A 195 15.92 -3.10 4.47
CA GLU A 195 16.45 -4.40 4.90
C GLU A 195 15.70 -5.01 6.11
N GLU A 196 14.37 -4.96 6.08
CA GLU A 196 13.46 -5.52 7.08
C GLU A 196 12.88 -6.85 6.60
N LYS A 197 13.27 -7.94 7.25
CA LYS A 197 12.98 -9.32 6.78
C LYS A 197 11.49 -9.59 6.59
N LEU A 198 10.65 -9.19 7.55
CA LEU A 198 9.21 -9.43 7.49
C LEU A 198 8.55 -8.63 6.38
N LEU A 199 8.99 -7.37 6.18
CA LEU A 199 8.48 -6.51 5.13
C LEU A 199 8.81 -7.06 3.74
N GLN A 200 10.07 -7.44 3.52
CA GLN A 200 10.50 -8.07 2.28
C GLN A 200 9.75 -9.37 2.01
N GLN A 201 9.56 -10.21 3.04
CA GLN A 201 8.76 -11.44 2.93
C GLN A 201 7.32 -11.15 2.48
N ILE A 202 6.64 -10.19 3.09
CA ILE A 202 5.26 -9.85 2.72
C ILE A 202 5.17 -9.40 1.26
N ILE A 203 6.03 -8.47 0.85
CA ILE A 203 6.03 -7.93 -0.53
C ILE A 203 6.29 -9.03 -1.55
N PHE A 204 7.25 -9.91 -1.29
CA PHE A 204 7.57 -10.99 -2.22
C PHE A 204 6.52 -12.11 -2.25
N ASN A 205 5.91 -12.43 -1.11
CA ASN A 205 4.81 -13.39 -1.07
C ASN A 205 3.59 -12.90 -1.87
N TRP A 206 3.25 -11.60 -1.76
CA TRP A 206 2.22 -11.00 -2.61
C TRP A 206 2.60 -11.04 -4.08
N MET A 207 3.83 -10.65 -4.43
CA MET A 207 4.32 -10.68 -5.81
C MET A 207 4.31 -12.08 -6.43
N ASP A 208 4.59 -13.13 -5.65
CA ASP A 208 4.56 -14.52 -6.12
C ASP A 208 3.15 -15.09 -6.24
N GLY A 209 2.13 -14.38 -5.73
CA GLY A 209 0.76 -14.84 -5.73
C GLY A 209 0.53 -16.06 -4.83
N GLU A 210 1.41 -16.28 -3.84
CA GLU A 210 1.20 -17.30 -2.84
C GLU A 210 0.02 -16.89 -1.96
N LYS A 211 -1.16 -17.45 -2.25
CA LYS A 211 -2.26 -17.44 -1.29
C LYS A 211 -1.71 -18.02 0.01
N THR A 212 -1.80 -17.28 1.10
CA THR A 212 -1.50 -17.74 2.47
C THR A 212 -2.49 -18.82 2.91
N ASN A 213 -2.47 -19.96 2.22
CA ASN A 213 -3.21 -21.17 2.55
C ASN A 213 -2.21 -22.25 2.94
N LYS A 214 -1.46 -21.97 4.00
CA LYS A 214 -1.01 -23.00 4.94
C LYS A 214 -1.28 -22.47 6.32
N ARG A 215 -2.50 -22.75 6.79
CA ARG A 215 -2.72 -23.00 8.21
C ARG A 215 -1.86 -24.22 8.52
N GLU A 216 -0.58 -24.01 8.84
CA GLU A 216 0.18 -25.00 9.57
C GLU A 216 -0.61 -25.23 10.84
N ARG A 217 -1.31 -26.35 10.87
CA ARG A 217 -1.87 -26.91 12.08
C ARG A 217 -0.67 -27.13 12.97
N CYS A 218 -0.45 -26.24 13.93
CA CYS A 218 0.32 -26.56 15.13
C CYS A 218 -0.34 -27.81 15.70
N GLU A 219 0.26 -28.97 15.43
CA GLU A 219 -0.06 -30.18 16.17
C GLU A 219 0.54 -29.97 17.55
N GLU A 220 -0.34 -29.60 18.48
CA GLU A 220 -0.02 -29.64 19.91
C GLU A 220 0.26 -31.10 20.31
N ASP A 221 1.29 -31.21 21.15
CA ASP A 221 2.00 -32.37 21.69
C ASP A 221 1.11 -33.45 22.37
N PRO A 222 1.62 -34.65 22.73
CA PRO A 222 0.91 -35.91 22.64
C PRO A 222 0.36 -36.35 24.00
N MET A 223 -0.77 -37.04 23.98
CA MET A 223 -1.31 -37.65 25.20
C MET A 223 -0.44 -38.80 25.70
N HIS A 224 0.06 -38.60 26.92
CA HIS A 224 0.68 -39.56 27.82
C HIS A 224 0.01 -40.95 27.84
N TYR A 225 0.82 -41.99 27.61
CA TYR A 225 0.66 -43.26 28.30
C TYR A 225 1.97 -43.65 28.96
N ILE A 226 1.91 -43.80 30.28
CA ILE A 226 2.99 -44.22 31.16
C ILE A 226 3.18 -45.73 31.03
N THR A 227 4.42 -46.19 30.92
CA THR A 227 4.87 -47.44 31.58
C THR A 227 6.40 -47.42 31.76
N PRO A 228 6.93 -47.99 32.86
CA PRO A 228 8.32 -47.82 33.27
C PRO A 228 9.22 -48.95 32.76
N ASP A 229 10.49 -48.68 32.46
CA ASP A 229 11.63 -49.10 33.31
C ASP A 229 13.00 -48.91 32.61
N SER A 230 13.99 -48.62 33.45
CA SER A 230 15.43 -48.89 33.35
C SER A 230 16.38 -48.09 32.43
N SER A 231 17.37 -47.54 33.13
CA SER A 231 18.81 -47.40 32.79
C SER A 231 19.33 -46.15 32.04
N ALA A 232 19.77 -45.19 32.86
CA ALA A 232 21.16 -44.71 33.01
C ALA A 232 21.83 -43.81 31.94
N ASN A 233 22.48 -42.78 32.50
CA ASN A 233 23.60 -41.94 32.02
C ASN A 233 23.20 -40.70 31.19
N SER A 234 23.19 -39.49 31.78
CA SER A 234 24.33 -38.63 32.15
C SER A 234 25.00 -37.96 30.95
N LEU A 235 24.79 -36.64 30.80
CA LEU A 235 25.85 -35.59 30.75
C LEU A 235 25.34 -34.28 30.09
N VAL A 236 25.20 -33.24 30.92
CA VAL A 236 25.83 -31.90 30.79
C VAL A 236 25.53 -31.04 29.53
N SER A 237 24.55 -30.15 29.70
CA SER A 237 24.51 -28.67 29.59
C SER A 237 25.23 -27.87 28.45
N PRO A 238 24.72 -26.65 28.14
CA PRO A 238 24.86 -25.94 26.85
C PRO A 238 25.87 -24.76 26.88
N ILE A 239 26.14 -24.15 25.71
CA ILE A 239 26.86 -22.86 25.59
C ILE A 239 25.96 -21.79 24.97
N GLU A 240 26.02 -20.64 25.62
CA GLU A 240 25.19 -19.44 25.57
C GLU A 240 25.35 -18.58 24.30
N SER A 241 24.25 -17.90 23.95
CA SER A 241 24.26 -16.63 23.21
C SER A 241 24.49 -15.47 24.18
N ARG A 242 25.47 -14.62 23.88
CA ARG A 242 25.90 -13.50 24.70
C ARG A 242 25.55 -12.19 23.98
N SER A 243 24.60 -11.42 24.52
CA SER A 243 24.44 -9.99 24.24
C SER A 243 24.86 -9.21 25.48
N SER A 244 25.67 -8.19 25.25
CA SER A 244 26.37 -7.39 26.25
C SER A 244 25.75 -6.01 26.36
N THR A 245 25.35 -5.62 27.56
CA THR A 245 25.36 -4.21 28.02
C THR A 245 25.64 -4.14 29.53
N THR A 246 26.13 -2.97 29.91
CA THR A 246 27.05 -2.65 31.00
C THR A 246 26.41 -2.31 32.36
N ALA A 247 27.22 -2.44 33.42
CA ALA A 247 26.99 -2.27 34.87
C ALA A 247 26.45 -0.89 35.31
N LYS A 248 25.79 -0.69 36.48
CA LYS A 248 26.20 -0.89 37.91
C LYS A 248 24.94 -0.78 38.84
N SER A 249 24.67 -1.71 39.78
CA SER A 249 24.90 -1.68 41.28
C SER A 249 24.01 -0.65 42.03
N ASP A 250 23.25 -0.92 43.10
CA ASP A 250 23.42 -1.83 44.24
C ASP A 250 22.12 -2.11 45.05
N SER A 251 22.12 -3.25 45.77
CA SER A 251 21.42 -3.58 47.05
C SER A 251 19.93 -4.03 47.08
N GLN A 252 19.73 -5.26 47.61
CA GLN A 252 18.49 -5.95 47.98
C GLN A 252 18.46 -6.13 49.53
N PRO A 253 17.35 -6.49 50.24
CA PRO A 253 16.69 -7.79 50.05
C PRO A 253 15.14 -7.86 50.19
N SER A 254 14.59 -8.85 49.48
CA SER A 254 13.34 -9.64 49.63
C SER A 254 12.10 -9.08 50.35
N ASN A 255 10.94 -9.13 49.68
CA ASN A 255 9.89 -10.09 50.01
C ASN A 255 8.78 -10.19 48.94
N ASN A 256 8.57 -11.42 48.47
CA ASN A 256 7.36 -12.06 47.96
C ASN A 256 6.58 -11.44 46.79
N GLU A 257 6.86 -12.06 45.64
CA GLU A 257 6.03 -12.27 44.45
C GLU A 257 4.51 -12.12 44.63
N ALA A 258 3.97 -11.16 43.88
CA ALA A 258 2.78 -11.37 43.06
C ALA A 258 2.85 -10.43 41.83
N VAL A 259 3.96 -10.49 41.08
CA VAL A 259 4.01 -9.86 39.75
C VAL A 259 3.28 -10.81 38.82
N LYS A 260 1.96 -10.64 38.72
CA LYS A 260 1.23 -11.09 37.54
C LYS A 260 1.89 -10.38 36.37
N SER A 261 2.66 -11.11 35.55
CA SER A 261 2.97 -10.66 34.21
C SER A 261 1.64 -10.42 33.52
N ALA A 262 1.20 -9.16 33.46
CA ALA A 262 0.10 -8.78 32.61
C ALA A 262 0.55 -9.14 31.20
N LEU A 263 -0.01 -10.24 30.70
CA LEU A 263 0.03 -10.54 29.28
C LEU A 263 -0.74 -9.38 28.64
N GLU A 264 -0.01 -8.41 28.07
CA GLU A 264 -0.62 -7.27 27.37
C GLU A 264 -1.64 -7.86 26.38
N SER A 265 -2.89 -7.44 26.54
CA SER A 265 -3.94 -7.82 25.61
C SER A 265 -3.55 -7.24 24.25
N PRO A 266 -3.74 -7.96 23.14
CA PRO A 266 -3.55 -7.38 21.80
C PRO A 266 -4.38 -6.10 21.56
N VAL A 267 -5.43 -5.87 22.38
CA VAL A 267 -6.24 -4.64 22.36
C VAL A 267 -5.48 -3.45 22.98
N ASP A 268 -4.50 -3.69 23.85
CA ASP A 268 -3.70 -2.66 24.51
C ASP A 268 -2.81 -1.91 23.51
N ASP A 269 -2.55 -2.48 22.32
CA ASP A 269 -1.86 -1.80 21.22
C ASP A 269 -2.60 -0.54 20.78
N ILE A 270 -3.94 -0.51 20.85
CA ILE A 270 -4.75 0.68 20.52
C ILE A 270 -4.40 1.86 21.41
N LEU A 271 -4.01 1.63 22.66
CA LEU A 271 -3.60 2.69 23.58
C LEU A 271 -2.31 3.37 23.12
N HIS A 272 -1.42 2.65 22.45
CA HIS A 272 -0.22 3.23 21.85
C HIS A 272 -0.57 4.16 20.69
N TRP A 273 -1.56 3.79 19.87
CA TRP A 273 -2.10 4.64 18.81
C TRP A 273 -2.76 5.90 19.37
N HIS A 274 -3.64 5.75 20.37
CA HIS A 274 -4.27 6.89 21.04
C HIS A 274 -3.23 7.85 21.62
N LYS A 275 -2.20 7.32 22.28
CA LYS A 275 -1.11 8.13 22.84
C LYS A 275 -0.31 8.86 21.77
N ALA A 276 -0.05 8.22 20.62
CA ALA A 276 0.65 8.86 19.51
C ALA A 276 -0.20 10.00 18.90
N ILE A 277 -1.50 9.77 18.72
CA ILE A 277 -2.45 10.78 18.22
C ILE A 277 -2.53 11.95 19.21
N GLU A 278 -2.67 11.66 20.50
CA GLU A 278 -2.73 12.67 21.55
C GLU A 278 -1.47 13.54 21.59
N ASN A 279 -0.29 12.93 21.49
CA ASN A 279 0.98 13.66 21.44
C ASN A 279 1.06 14.61 20.23
N GLU A 280 0.73 14.13 19.03
CA GLU A 280 0.78 14.97 17.82
C GLU A 280 -0.25 16.11 17.87
N LEU A 281 -1.45 15.86 18.40
CA LEU A 281 -2.46 16.90 18.62
C LEU A 281 -1.98 17.96 19.62
N ASN A 282 -1.30 17.54 20.69
CA ASN A 282 -0.71 18.46 21.67
C ASN A 282 0.40 19.31 21.05
N ASP A 283 1.28 18.70 20.25
CA ASP A 283 2.37 19.38 19.55
C ASP A 283 1.83 20.39 18.53
N ILE A 284 0.79 20.01 17.76
CA ILE A 284 0.12 20.92 16.82
C ILE A 284 -0.55 22.07 17.58
N ALA A 285 -1.20 21.79 18.72
CA ALA A 285 -1.82 22.84 19.53
C ALA A 285 -0.76 23.82 20.08
N GLU A 286 0.43 23.33 20.44
CA GLU A 286 1.55 24.18 20.84
C GLU A 286 2.09 25.02 19.67
N ALA A 287 2.29 24.40 18.50
CA ALA A 287 2.71 25.11 17.30
C ALA A 287 1.72 26.21 16.91
N ALA A 288 0.41 25.95 16.98
CA ALA A 288 -0.64 26.93 16.71
C ALA A 288 -0.59 28.11 17.70
N ARG A 289 -0.37 27.83 19.00
CA ARG A 289 -0.18 28.88 20.02
C ARG A 289 1.05 29.73 19.73
N ASN A 290 2.15 29.10 19.34
CA ASN A 290 3.40 29.80 19.01
C ASN A 290 3.24 30.71 17.79
N ILE A 291 2.62 30.24 16.71
CA ILE A 291 2.32 31.05 15.52
C ILE A 291 1.46 32.28 15.89
N ASN A 292 0.46 32.10 16.76
CA ASN A 292 -0.40 33.19 17.20
C ASN A 292 0.35 34.23 18.07
N LEU A 293 1.29 33.78 18.91
CA LEU A 293 2.07 34.66 19.79
C LEU A 293 3.17 35.42 19.05
N THR A 294 3.87 34.77 18.12
CA THR A 294 5.00 35.38 17.40
C THR A 294 4.59 36.10 16.12
N GLY A 295 3.44 35.74 15.53
CA GLY A 295 3.02 36.20 14.21
C GLY A 295 3.95 35.71 13.08
N ASP A 296 4.78 34.71 13.34
CA ASP A 296 5.70 34.12 12.37
C ASP A 296 5.00 32.98 11.62
N PHE A 297 4.82 33.18 10.31
CA PHE A 297 4.17 32.22 9.41
C PHE A 297 5.18 31.46 8.53
N SER A 298 6.48 31.56 8.81
CA SER A 298 7.52 30.91 8.01
C SER A 298 7.34 29.39 7.89
N ASP A 299 6.74 28.76 8.91
CA ASP A 299 6.50 27.30 8.96
C ASP A 299 5.03 26.90 8.74
N ILE A 300 4.17 27.79 8.23
CA ILE A 300 2.73 27.52 8.08
C ILE A 300 2.43 26.34 7.14
N SER A 301 3.30 26.09 6.15
CA SER A 301 3.16 24.97 5.22
C SER A 301 3.39 23.62 5.90
N SER A 302 4.44 23.52 6.73
CA SER A 302 4.73 22.35 7.55
C SER A 302 3.62 22.10 8.57
N PHE A 303 3.16 23.17 9.24
CA PHE A 303 2.04 23.12 10.17
C PHE A 303 0.78 22.57 9.51
N ASN A 304 0.39 23.11 8.35
CA ASN A 304 -0.80 22.63 7.63
C ASN A 304 -0.66 21.18 7.18
N ARG A 305 0.54 20.75 6.76
CA ARG A 305 0.79 19.35 6.38
C ARG A 305 0.63 18.40 7.58
N ARG A 306 1.17 18.76 8.74
CA ARG A 306 1.01 17.99 9.99
C ARG A 306 -0.44 17.91 10.44
N LEU A 307 -1.16 19.05 10.39
CA LEU A 307 -2.58 19.12 10.73
C LEU A 307 -3.44 18.25 9.80
N GLN A 308 -3.18 18.31 8.49
CA GLN A 308 -3.88 17.48 7.51
C GLN A 308 -3.60 15.99 7.75
N PHE A 309 -2.33 15.64 7.96
CA PHE A 309 -1.92 14.27 8.24
C PHE A 309 -2.61 13.70 9.49
N ILE A 310 -2.61 14.42 10.62
CA ILE A 310 -3.25 13.92 11.83
C ILE A 310 -4.77 13.82 11.69
N ALA A 311 -5.39 14.74 10.93
CA ALA A 311 -6.82 14.68 10.64
C ALA A 311 -7.18 13.41 9.86
N GLU A 312 -6.38 13.03 8.86
CA GLU A 312 -6.55 11.79 8.11
C GLU A 312 -6.38 10.56 8.99
N VAL A 313 -5.36 10.53 9.85
CA VAL A 313 -5.15 9.45 10.83
C VAL A 313 -6.39 9.29 11.73
N CYS A 314 -6.93 10.39 12.26
CA CYS A 314 -8.14 10.35 13.09
C CYS A 314 -9.36 9.82 12.34
N ILE A 315 -9.53 10.19 11.06
CA ILE A 315 -10.63 9.69 10.22
C ILE A 315 -10.48 8.19 10.00
N PHE A 316 -9.30 7.72 9.60
CA PHE A 316 -9.06 6.28 9.41
C PHE A 316 -9.25 5.49 10.69
N HIS A 317 -8.75 6.01 11.82
CA HIS A 317 -8.91 5.40 13.13
C HIS A 317 -10.38 5.30 13.54
N SER A 318 -11.17 6.37 13.34
CA SER A 318 -12.61 6.37 13.61
C SER A 318 -13.37 5.37 12.74
N ILE A 319 -13.05 5.28 11.44
CA ILE A 319 -13.68 4.29 10.55
C ILE A 319 -13.34 2.87 11.00
N ALA A 320 -12.10 2.61 11.43
CA ALA A 320 -11.73 1.30 11.95
C ALA A 320 -12.46 0.95 13.25
N GLU A 321 -12.69 1.93 14.13
CA GLU A 321 -13.52 1.77 15.32
C GLU A 321 -14.97 1.40 14.94
N ASP A 322 -15.57 2.15 14.00
CA ASP A 322 -16.95 1.96 13.55
C ASP A 322 -17.20 0.64 12.81
N GLU A 323 -16.25 0.21 11.97
CA GLU A 323 -16.43 -0.96 11.10
C GLU A 323 -15.92 -2.27 11.72
N VAL A 324 -15.01 -2.20 12.70
CA VAL A 324 -14.34 -3.38 13.25
C VAL A 324 -14.58 -3.52 14.75
N ILE A 325 -14.30 -2.48 15.53
CA ILE A 325 -14.27 -2.59 16.99
C ILE A 325 -15.70 -2.58 17.55
N PHE A 326 -16.50 -1.57 17.25
CA PHE A 326 -17.86 -1.46 17.78
C PHE A 326 -18.75 -2.64 17.38
N PRO A 327 -18.76 -3.11 16.11
CA PRO A 327 -19.54 -4.27 15.74
C PRO A 327 -19.12 -5.55 16.47
N ALA A 328 -17.81 -5.74 16.71
CA ALA A 328 -17.30 -6.90 17.44
C ALA A 328 -17.68 -6.87 18.93
N VAL A 329 -17.72 -5.68 19.54
CA VAL A 329 -18.16 -5.47 20.93
C VAL A 329 -19.68 -5.68 21.04
N ASP A 330 -20.47 -5.09 20.15
CA ASP A 330 -21.93 -5.21 20.13
C ASP A 330 -22.40 -6.65 19.88
N ALA A 331 -21.74 -7.37 18.97
CA ALA A 331 -22.00 -8.79 18.77
C ALA A 331 -21.79 -9.58 20.06
N LYS A 332 -20.77 -9.26 20.85
CA LYS A 332 -20.48 -9.97 22.11
C LYS A 332 -21.41 -9.57 23.26
N LEU A 333 -21.83 -8.31 23.31
CA LEU A 333 -22.79 -7.80 24.30
C LEU A 333 -24.22 -8.30 24.05
N SER A 334 -24.60 -8.52 22.79
CA SER A 334 -25.90 -9.10 22.43
C SER A 334 -26.02 -10.58 22.79
N PHE A 335 -24.93 -11.36 22.78
CA PHE A 335 -24.91 -12.71 23.34
C PHE A 335 -25.06 -12.74 24.87
N ILE A 336 -24.50 -11.76 25.58
CA ILE A 336 -24.60 -11.68 27.05
C ILE A 336 -26.04 -11.35 27.49
N HIS A 337 -26.73 -10.44 26.79
CA HIS A 337 -28.14 -10.13 27.09
C HIS A 337 -29.09 -11.32 26.82
N ALA A 338 -28.77 -12.19 25.86
CA ALA A 338 -29.57 -13.39 25.59
C ALA A 338 -29.36 -14.50 26.63
N GLU A 339 -28.19 -14.56 27.27
CA GLU A 339 -27.89 -15.52 28.35
C GLU A 339 -28.41 -15.06 29.73
N GLU A 340 -28.59 -13.76 29.97
CA GLU A 340 -29.18 -13.25 31.22
C GLU A 340 -30.73 -13.25 31.24
N GLU A 341 -31.38 -13.37 30.07
CA GLU A 341 -32.85 -13.50 29.94
C GLU A 341 -33.36 -14.96 29.80
N SER A 342 -32.48 -15.96 29.92
CA SER A 342 -32.81 -17.40 29.94
C SER A 342 -32.64 -18.01 31.33
#